data_AF-A0A5S6QGL0-F1
#
_entry.id   AF-A0A5S6QGL0-F1
#
_cell.length_a   1.000
_cell.length_b   1.000
_cell.length_c   1.000
_cell.angle_alpha   90.00
_cell.angle_beta   90.00
_cell.angle_gamma   90.00
#
_symmetry.space_group_name_H-M   'P 1'
#
loop_
_entity.id
_entity.type
_entity.pdbx_description
1 polymer ?
#
loop_
_entity_poly.entity_id
_entity_poly.type
_entity_poly.pdbx_seq_one_letter_code
_entity_poly.pdbx_strand_id
1 'polypeptide(L)'
;MSVTKMNYIDLVYELEPDRLEQEPERLAKERVAVLSNIQELAFSNYGTFIRTVRCSEEVKDHYAKLHDDVARITKELRAIQDEGAQFSKMSRTMNAERSSLTTAKRCSDDVKKLFELSTLIERCVRKAHFEEAFELIQLASRLGRCLGNISIVQEVTEHVKNQRNYLLCSCLQQLRSPLSLTQCLKLVGFLRRMDMYSEAELQLQFLLCRDSWLQGQLDKLSFSDEYQRLNQVVEVYQEAMFDIILQYRAAFSEETFHSSSGGQNEELHFHCPSIVASWLHYRLQRFMQTLSNCLLYCPVDRLDSALMHCMYFGASMGRVGSDIRHLLVPIFEGHILKLLEKSLATVTGKLLDSLKLTDAFRVVHYTPTVNDADSHSGVKSDSIVKAPSALLSCPPLALYCNRIIEIFDKLHPCIPMSLGMRTAELFDVSLATVADSLKTSFERSSDPKGVIAFATLLEESVVPFLDKCLEAIFPPNVLSISLGITLSTLTQKGLRPRLKALMLREWLRNVETGKTNPMRAVHETFSLVVDSVEKAP
;
A
#
# COMPACT_ATOMS: atom_id res chain seq x y z
N MET A 1 -121.98 34.31 -30.44
CA MET A 1 -123.08 34.19 -31.43
C MET A 1 -122.58 33.23 -32.52
N SER A 2 -122.73 31.92 -32.41
CA SER A 2 -123.97 31.17 -32.69
C SER A 2 -124.72 31.70 -33.91
N VAL A 3 -124.19 31.42 -35.10
CA VAL A 3 -125.04 31.14 -36.26
C VAL A 3 -124.57 29.81 -36.80
N THR A 4 -125.35 28.80 -36.49
CA THR A 4 -125.38 27.49 -37.15
C THR A 4 -125.26 27.74 -38.66
N LYS A 5 -124.13 27.38 -39.27
CA LYS A 5 -124.02 27.31 -40.73
C LYS A 5 -124.85 26.10 -41.18
N MET A 6 -126.17 26.27 -41.18
CA MET A 6 -127.05 25.40 -41.95
C MET A 6 -126.58 25.52 -43.40
N ASN A 7 -126.23 24.40 -44.04
CA ASN A 7 -125.85 24.42 -45.44
C ASN A 7 -127.07 24.89 -46.23
N TYR A 8 -126.90 25.85 -47.14
CA TYR A 8 -128.00 26.43 -47.91
C TYR A 8 -128.86 25.36 -48.62
N ILE A 9 -128.24 24.23 -48.94
CA ILE A 9 -128.86 23.05 -49.54
C ILE A 9 -129.94 22.43 -48.62
N ASP A 10 -129.74 22.43 -47.30
CA ASP A 10 -130.70 21.86 -46.34
C ASP A 10 -131.96 22.74 -46.21
N LEU A 11 -131.81 24.06 -46.40
CA LEU A 11 -132.92 25.02 -46.36
C LEU A 11 -133.87 24.89 -47.57
N VAL A 12 -133.38 24.39 -48.70
CA VAL A 12 -134.15 24.24 -49.95
C VAL A 12 -135.09 23.01 -49.90
N TYR A 13 -134.76 21.98 -49.12
CA TYR A 13 -135.58 20.77 -48.99
C TYR A 13 -136.80 20.90 -48.07
N GLU A 14 -136.87 21.94 -47.21
CA GLU A 14 -137.97 22.16 -46.26
C GLU A 14 -139.05 23.16 -46.77
N LEU A 15 -138.93 23.68 -47.99
CA LEU A 15 -139.82 24.72 -48.52
C LEU A 15 -141.00 24.16 -49.33
N GLU A 16 -142.22 24.61 -49.03
CA GLU A 16 -143.45 24.31 -49.77
C GLU A 16 -143.38 24.81 -51.24
N PRO A 17 -144.01 24.12 -52.22
CA PRO A 17 -143.78 24.34 -53.65
C PRO A 17 -144.04 25.77 -54.14
N ASP A 18 -145.01 26.49 -53.56
CA ASP A 18 -145.28 27.90 -53.90
C ASP A 18 -144.15 28.86 -53.48
N ARG A 19 -143.33 28.49 -52.47
CA ARG A 19 -142.16 29.27 -52.04
C ARG A 19 -140.91 28.93 -52.85
N LEU A 20 -140.86 27.76 -53.48
CA LEU A 20 -139.75 27.36 -54.35
C LEU A 20 -139.74 28.14 -55.67
N GLU A 21 -140.92 28.52 -56.20
CA GLU A 21 -141.02 29.36 -57.41
C GLU A 21 -140.61 30.82 -57.14
N GLN A 22 -140.72 31.31 -55.91
CA GLN A 22 -140.31 32.68 -55.52
C GLN A 22 -138.88 32.78 -54.99
N GLU A 23 -138.27 31.67 -54.56
CA GLU A 23 -136.87 31.60 -54.15
C GLU A 23 -135.85 32.06 -55.23
N PRO A 24 -135.95 31.71 -56.53
CA PRO A 24 -135.02 32.22 -57.53
C PRO A 24 -135.13 33.74 -57.71
N GLU A 25 -136.33 34.32 -57.56
CA GLU A 25 -136.49 35.78 -57.57
C GLU A 25 -135.94 36.44 -56.30
N ARG A 26 -136.08 35.79 -55.13
CA ARG A 26 -135.49 36.27 -53.88
C ARG A 26 -133.97 36.21 -53.94
N LEU A 27 -133.40 35.11 -54.40
CA LEU A 27 -131.96 34.93 -54.63
C LEU A 27 -131.44 35.87 -55.71
N ALA A 28 -132.20 36.16 -56.77
CA ALA A 28 -131.82 37.15 -57.76
C ALA A 28 -131.80 38.56 -57.16
N LYS A 29 -132.80 38.93 -56.35
CA LYS A 29 -132.83 40.21 -55.62
C LYS A 29 -131.71 40.30 -54.59
N GLU A 30 -131.44 39.23 -53.84
CA GLU A 30 -130.35 39.18 -52.85
C GLU A 30 -128.99 39.17 -53.52
N ARG A 31 -128.82 38.48 -54.65
CA ARG A 31 -127.59 38.53 -55.47
C ARG A 31 -127.36 39.92 -56.03
N VAL A 32 -128.40 40.61 -56.54
CA VAL A 32 -128.28 41.99 -57.02
C VAL A 32 -127.97 42.93 -55.86
N ALA A 33 -128.58 42.75 -54.68
CA ALA A 33 -128.27 43.53 -53.48
C ALA A 33 -126.84 43.29 -52.97
N VAL A 34 -126.38 42.04 -52.94
CA VAL A 34 -125.01 41.67 -52.55
C VAL A 34 -124.00 42.13 -53.59
N LEU A 35 -124.30 42.06 -54.89
CA LEU A 35 -123.44 42.62 -55.94
C LEU A 35 -123.38 44.14 -55.88
N SER A 36 -124.51 44.81 -55.61
CA SER A 36 -124.54 46.25 -55.37
C SER A 36 -123.73 46.62 -54.13
N ASN A 37 -123.90 45.89 -53.03
CA ASN A 37 -123.13 46.11 -51.80
C ASN A 37 -121.65 45.79 -51.98
N ILE A 38 -121.28 44.76 -52.75
CA ILE A 38 -119.88 44.45 -53.07
C ILE A 38 -119.31 45.51 -54.01
N GLN A 39 -120.08 46.01 -54.98
CA GLN A 39 -119.64 47.10 -55.85
C GLN A 39 -119.49 48.40 -55.06
N GLU A 40 -120.43 48.74 -54.18
CA GLU A 40 -120.37 49.94 -53.35
C GLU A 40 -119.26 49.84 -52.29
N LEU A 41 -119.01 48.65 -51.73
CA LEU A 41 -117.89 48.39 -50.83
C LEU A 41 -116.54 48.36 -51.57
N ALA A 42 -116.51 47.82 -52.80
CA ALA A 42 -115.33 47.81 -53.65
C ALA A 42 -115.02 49.21 -54.19
N PHE A 43 -116.01 50.05 -54.50
CA PHE A 43 -115.82 51.45 -54.93
C PHE A 43 -115.49 52.36 -53.75
N SER A 44 -116.15 52.22 -52.60
CA SER A 44 -115.83 53.02 -51.41
C SER A 44 -114.45 52.70 -50.82
N ASN A 45 -113.96 51.47 -50.98
CA ASN A 45 -112.68 51.01 -50.44
C ASN A 45 -111.71 50.47 -51.51
N TYR A 46 -111.81 50.91 -52.77
CA TYR A 46 -110.95 50.40 -53.86
C TYR A 46 -109.46 50.64 -53.57
N GLY A 47 -109.14 51.76 -52.91
CA GLY A 47 -107.78 52.06 -52.45
C GLY A 47 -107.25 51.07 -51.42
N THR A 48 -108.12 50.53 -50.56
CA THR A 48 -107.78 49.51 -49.57
C THR A 48 -107.56 48.15 -50.24
N PHE A 49 -108.37 47.79 -51.24
CA PHE A 49 -108.16 46.58 -52.04
C PHE A 49 -106.88 46.63 -52.86
N ILE A 50 -106.60 47.73 -53.57
CA ILE A 50 -105.33 47.89 -54.31
C ILE A 50 -104.14 47.86 -53.36
N ARG A 51 -104.22 48.51 -52.19
CA ARG A 51 -103.17 48.41 -51.15
C ARG A 51 -103.03 46.99 -50.62
N THR A 52 -104.10 46.23 -50.48
CA THR A 52 -104.06 44.84 -50.00
C THR A 52 -103.42 43.92 -51.03
N VAL A 53 -103.76 44.07 -52.32
CA VAL A 53 -103.13 43.32 -53.41
C VAL A 53 -101.65 43.69 -53.53
N ARG A 54 -101.32 44.99 -53.51
CA ARG A 54 -99.92 45.45 -53.56
C ARG A 54 -99.11 44.98 -52.35
N CYS A 55 -99.69 45.05 -51.14
CA CYS A 55 -99.07 44.51 -49.94
C CYS A 55 -98.91 42.99 -50.02
N SER A 56 -99.86 42.27 -50.61
CA SER A 56 -99.73 40.82 -50.82
C SER A 56 -98.64 40.46 -51.84
N GLU A 57 -98.47 41.26 -52.90
CA GLU A 57 -97.36 41.09 -53.85
C GLU A 57 -96.01 41.44 -53.20
N GLU A 58 -95.94 42.55 -52.47
CA GLU A 58 -94.75 42.93 -51.68
C GLU A 58 -94.40 41.83 -50.66
N VAL A 59 -95.37 41.25 -49.95
CA VAL A 59 -95.16 40.14 -49.00
C VAL A 59 -94.69 38.88 -49.73
N LYS A 60 -95.23 38.58 -50.91
CA LYS A 60 -94.80 37.43 -51.70
C LYS A 60 -93.34 37.57 -52.15
N ASP A 61 -92.94 38.77 -52.57
CA ASP A 61 -91.55 39.07 -52.94
C ASP A 61 -90.61 39.02 -51.73
N HIS A 62 -91.04 39.52 -50.57
CA HIS A 62 -90.26 39.39 -49.33
C HIS A 62 -90.14 37.94 -48.89
N TYR A 63 -91.18 37.12 -49.06
CA TYR A 63 -91.14 35.71 -48.71
C TYR A 63 -90.22 34.92 -49.66
N ALA A 64 -90.20 35.26 -50.96
CA ALA A 64 -89.25 34.68 -51.91
C ALA A 64 -87.81 35.03 -51.53
N LYS A 65 -87.52 36.31 -51.21
CA LYS A 65 -86.20 36.73 -50.73
C LYS A 65 -85.81 36.03 -49.42
N LEU A 66 -86.74 35.91 -48.48
CA LEU A 66 -86.51 35.20 -47.22
C LEU A 66 -86.21 33.71 -47.46
N HIS A 67 -86.91 33.08 -48.41
CA HIS A 67 -86.64 31.70 -48.80
C HIS A 67 -85.23 31.53 -49.38
N ASP A 68 -84.82 32.44 -50.26
CA ASP A 68 -83.47 32.44 -50.83
C ASP A 68 -82.38 32.70 -49.78
N ASP A 69 -82.64 33.62 -48.84
CA ASP A 69 -81.73 33.92 -47.73
C ASP A 69 -81.59 32.73 -46.77
N VAL A 70 -82.70 32.04 -46.44
CA VAL A 70 -82.69 30.82 -45.62
C VAL A 70 -81.96 29.68 -46.34
N ALA A 71 -82.15 29.53 -47.66
CA ALA A 71 -81.42 28.55 -48.45
C ALA A 71 -79.91 28.83 -48.46
N ARG A 72 -79.52 30.11 -48.57
CA ARG A 72 -78.12 30.55 -48.50
C ARG A 72 -77.51 30.27 -47.12
N ILE A 73 -78.19 30.65 -46.04
CA ILE A 73 -77.73 30.38 -44.66
C ILE A 73 -77.59 28.88 -44.41
N THR A 74 -78.53 28.06 -44.90
CA THR A 74 -78.47 26.61 -44.73
C THR A 74 -77.25 26.01 -45.44
N LYS A 75 -76.90 26.53 -46.63
CA LYS A 75 -75.71 26.11 -47.38
C LYS A 75 -74.42 26.53 -46.66
N GLU A 76 -74.34 27.77 -46.19
CA GLU A 76 -73.20 28.28 -45.42
C GLU A 76 -73.01 27.53 -44.10
N LEU A 77 -74.11 27.21 -43.39
CA LEU A 77 -74.06 26.44 -42.16
C LEU A 77 -73.52 25.03 -42.36
N ARG A 78 -73.88 24.35 -43.46
CA ARG A 78 -73.30 23.05 -43.81
C ARG A 78 -71.81 23.13 -44.12
N ALA A 79 -71.39 24.16 -44.87
CA ALA A 79 -69.97 24.39 -45.12
C ALA A 79 -69.19 24.61 -43.80
N ILE A 80 -69.73 25.39 -42.87
CA ILE A 80 -69.15 25.59 -41.53
C ILE A 80 -69.12 24.28 -40.73
N GLN A 81 -70.15 23.43 -40.85
CA GLN A 81 -70.19 22.14 -40.18
C GLN A 81 -69.12 21.18 -40.73
N ASP A 82 -68.92 21.15 -42.05
CA ASP A 82 -67.90 20.34 -42.71
C ASP A 82 -66.49 20.84 -42.38
N GLU A 83 -66.25 22.17 -42.45
CA GLU A 83 -64.99 22.78 -42.01
C GLU A 83 -64.75 22.58 -40.52
N GLY A 84 -65.79 22.64 -39.68
CA GLY A 84 -65.73 22.37 -38.24
C GLY A 84 -65.40 20.90 -37.94
N ALA A 85 -65.94 19.95 -38.71
CA ALA A 85 -65.60 18.54 -38.59
C ALA A 85 -64.16 18.25 -39.02
N GLN A 86 -63.70 18.87 -40.11
CA GLN A 86 -62.31 18.81 -40.55
C GLN A 86 -61.37 19.45 -39.51
N PHE A 87 -61.73 20.61 -38.96
CA PHE A 87 -60.99 21.29 -37.91
C PHE A 87 -60.93 20.43 -36.64
N SER A 88 -62.03 19.80 -36.23
CA SER A 88 -62.05 18.89 -35.07
C SER A 88 -61.14 17.68 -35.28
N LYS A 89 -61.16 17.08 -36.48
CA LYS A 89 -60.26 15.97 -36.83
C LYS A 89 -58.80 16.42 -36.81
N MET A 90 -58.49 17.54 -37.44
CA MET A 90 -57.14 18.14 -37.47
C MET A 90 -56.65 18.48 -36.06
N SER A 91 -57.51 19.08 -35.24
CA SER A 91 -57.23 19.44 -33.86
C SER A 91 -56.92 18.21 -33.01
N ARG A 92 -57.62 17.08 -33.20
CA ARG A 92 -57.30 15.83 -32.49
C ARG A 92 -55.92 15.27 -32.86
N THR A 93 -55.57 15.23 -34.14
CA THR A 93 -54.22 14.81 -34.59
C THR A 93 -53.15 15.76 -34.06
N MET A 94 -53.36 17.06 -34.19
CA MET A 94 -52.42 18.08 -33.71
C MET A 94 -52.28 18.07 -32.18
N ASN A 95 -53.35 17.73 -31.44
CA ASN A 95 -53.30 17.57 -29.99
C ASN A 95 -52.60 16.26 -29.57
N ALA A 96 -52.74 15.18 -30.34
CA ALA A 96 -51.99 13.94 -30.13
C ALA A 96 -50.49 14.15 -30.40
N GLU A 97 -50.12 14.84 -31.47
CA GLU A 97 -48.75 15.27 -31.75
C GLU A 97 -48.22 16.21 -30.66
N ARG A 98 -49.03 17.16 -30.21
CA ARG A 98 -48.65 18.05 -29.11
C ARG A 98 -48.45 17.28 -27.80
N SER A 99 -49.25 16.25 -27.54
CA SER A 99 -49.10 15.36 -26.37
C SER A 99 -47.83 14.52 -26.45
N SER A 100 -47.50 13.96 -27.61
CA SER A 100 -46.24 13.22 -27.80
C SER A 100 -45.03 14.14 -27.67
N LEU A 101 -45.08 15.35 -28.25
CA LEU A 101 -44.03 16.36 -28.13
C LEU A 101 -43.84 16.87 -26.69
N THR A 102 -44.92 17.07 -25.94
CA THR A 102 -44.82 17.45 -24.52
C THR A 102 -44.22 16.33 -23.67
N THR A 103 -44.56 15.08 -23.96
CA THR A 103 -43.97 13.91 -23.30
C THR A 103 -42.48 13.77 -23.64
N ALA A 104 -42.11 13.92 -24.92
CA ALA A 104 -40.72 13.91 -25.36
C ALA A 104 -39.90 15.04 -24.72
N LYS A 105 -40.48 16.25 -24.63
CA LYS A 105 -39.85 17.39 -23.95
C LYS A 105 -39.62 17.11 -22.46
N ARG A 106 -40.55 16.44 -21.77
CA ARG A 106 -40.37 16.05 -20.36
C ARG A 106 -39.27 15.00 -20.20
N CYS A 107 -39.24 13.98 -21.06
CA CYS A 107 -38.19 12.97 -21.03
C CYS A 107 -36.81 13.54 -21.37
N SER A 108 -36.74 14.62 -22.16
CA SER A 108 -35.48 15.32 -22.49
C SER A 108 -34.71 15.76 -21.23
N ASP A 109 -35.40 16.21 -20.18
CA ASP A 109 -34.75 16.63 -18.94
C ASP A 109 -34.14 15.44 -18.18
N ASP A 110 -34.80 14.28 -18.20
CA ASP A 110 -34.30 13.07 -17.56
C ASP A 110 -33.12 12.45 -18.33
N VAL A 111 -33.14 12.53 -19.67
CA VAL A 111 -32.00 12.17 -20.52
C VAL A 111 -30.81 13.09 -20.24
N LYS A 112 -31.05 14.39 -20.04
CA LYS A 112 -30.00 15.32 -19.66
C LYS A 112 -29.35 14.95 -18.32
N LYS A 113 -30.14 14.59 -17.29
CA LYS A 113 -29.61 14.10 -16.01
C LYS A 113 -28.76 12.83 -16.17
N LEU A 114 -29.13 11.94 -17.10
CA LEU A 114 -28.35 10.75 -17.41
C LEU A 114 -26.95 11.11 -17.96
N PHE A 115 -26.85 12.13 -18.80
CA PHE A 115 -25.56 12.65 -19.26
C PHE A 115 -24.80 13.41 -18.17
N GLU A 116 -25.50 14.16 -17.32
CA GLU A 116 -24.87 14.84 -16.18
C GLU A 116 -24.26 13.84 -15.19
N LEU A 117 -24.85 12.64 -15.04
CA LEU A 117 -24.36 11.57 -14.16
C LEU A 117 -22.91 11.18 -14.44
N SER A 118 -22.52 10.99 -15.71
CA SER A 118 -21.15 10.62 -16.07
C SER A 118 -20.15 11.72 -15.71
N THR A 119 -20.51 12.98 -15.98
CA THR A 119 -19.68 14.14 -15.63
C THR A 119 -19.61 14.38 -14.11
N LEU A 120 -20.67 14.03 -13.38
CA LEU A 120 -20.73 14.14 -11.93
C LEU A 120 -19.81 13.10 -11.29
N ILE A 121 -19.83 11.85 -11.76
CA ILE A 121 -18.91 10.80 -11.31
C ILE A 121 -17.47 11.27 -11.52
N GLU A 122 -17.14 11.76 -12.72
CA GLU A 122 -15.80 12.25 -13.02
C GLU A 122 -15.34 13.35 -12.04
N ARG A 123 -16.24 14.30 -11.73
CA ARG A 123 -15.96 15.37 -10.76
C ARG A 123 -15.75 14.83 -9.35
N CYS A 124 -16.55 13.84 -8.92
CA CYS A 124 -16.42 13.22 -7.60
C CYS A 124 -15.10 12.46 -7.46
N VAL A 125 -14.71 11.70 -8.49
CA VAL A 125 -13.43 10.99 -8.51
C VAL A 125 -12.25 11.96 -8.49
N ARG A 126 -12.30 13.06 -9.26
CA ARG A 126 -11.26 14.11 -9.24
C ARG A 126 -11.13 14.81 -7.88
N LYS A 127 -12.21 14.95 -7.12
CA LYS A 127 -12.22 15.53 -5.77
C LYS A 127 -11.92 14.52 -4.65
N ALA A 128 -11.66 13.26 -4.99
CA ALA A 128 -11.47 12.16 -4.05
C ALA A 128 -12.68 11.87 -3.12
N HIS A 129 -13.90 12.23 -3.56
CA HIS A 129 -15.15 11.82 -2.90
C HIS A 129 -15.56 10.42 -3.36
N PHE A 130 -14.84 9.40 -2.87
CA PHE A 130 -14.97 8.03 -3.38
C PHE A 130 -16.30 7.36 -3.04
N GLU A 131 -16.90 7.69 -1.90
CA GLU A 131 -18.18 7.11 -1.48
C GLU A 131 -19.31 7.53 -2.42
N GLU A 132 -19.46 8.84 -2.65
CA GLU A 132 -20.44 9.41 -3.58
C GLU A 132 -20.19 8.91 -5.01
N ALA A 133 -18.93 8.89 -5.45
CA ALA A 133 -18.58 8.38 -6.78
C ALA A 133 -19.00 6.91 -6.96
N PHE A 134 -18.79 6.10 -5.93
CA PHE A 134 -19.12 4.68 -5.96
C PHE A 134 -20.63 4.42 -5.98
N GLU A 135 -21.42 5.16 -5.18
CA GLU A 135 -22.88 5.08 -5.21
C GLU A 135 -23.45 5.44 -6.59
N LEU A 136 -22.92 6.50 -7.22
CA LEU A 136 -23.32 6.91 -8.57
C LEU A 136 -22.95 5.87 -9.62
N ILE A 137 -21.79 5.20 -9.49
CA ILE A 137 -21.38 4.09 -10.37
C ILE A 137 -22.32 2.89 -10.21
N GLN A 138 -22.75 2.56 -8.99
CA GLN A 138 -23.74 1.49 -8.76
C GLN A 138 -25.09 1.82 -9.37
N LEU A 139 -25.56 3.06 -9.22
CA LEU A 139 -26.79 3.54 -9.84
C LEU A 139 -26.74 3.41 -11.36
N ALA A 140 -25.66 3.91 -11.99
CA ALA A 140 -25.44 3.80 -13.43
C ALA A 140 -25.36 2.34 -13.90
N SER A 141 -24.71 1.47 -13.13
CA SER A 141 -24.63 0.03 -13.44
C SER A 141 -26.00 -0.66 -13.37
N ARG A 142 -26.85 -0.28 -12.40
CA ARG A 142 -28.24 -0.75 -12.30
C ARG A 142 -29.08 -0.26 -13.48
N LEU A 143 -28.92 1.00 -13.87
CA LEU A 143 -29.58 1.58 -15.06
C LEU A 143 -29.19 0.80 -16.33
N GLY A 144 -27.90 0.50 -16.51
CA GLY A 144 -27.42 -0.31 -17.64
C GLY A 144 -28.03 -1.71 -17.70
N ARG A 145 -28.23 -2.37 -16.55
CA ARG A 145 -28.91 -3.69 -16.49
C ARG A 145 -30.40 -3.60 -16.85
N CYS A 146 -31.09 -2.53 -16.44
CA CYS A 146 -32.53 -2.39 -16.66
C CYS A 146 -32.86 -1.89 -18.09
N LEU A 147 -32.00 -1.05 -18.67
CA LEU A 147 -32.27 -0.29 -19.90
C LEU A 147 -31.24 -0.58 -21.02
N GLY A 148 -30.63 -1.76 -21.00
CA GLY A 148 -29.52 -2.14 -21.89
C GLY A 148 -29.84 -2.17 -23.39
N ASN A 149 -31.10 -2.08 -23.79
CA ASN A 149 -31.52 -2.08 -25.20
C ASN A 149 -31.38 -0.71 -25.88
N ILE A 150 -31.06 0.36 -25.14
CA ILE A 150 -30.97 1.73 -25.65
C ILE A 150 -29.51 2.11 -25.86
N SER A 151 -29.14 2.51 -27.08
CA SER A 151 -27.75 2.87 -27.45
C SER A 151 -27.16 3.97 -26.57
N ILE A 152 -27.95 4.99 -26.21
CA ILE A 152 -27.51 6.09 -25.32
C ILE A 152 -27.14 5.57 -23.93
N VAL A 153 -27.92 4.62 -23.40
CA VAL A 153 -27.64 4.03 -22.08
C VAL A 153 -26.39 3.15 -22.14
N GLN A 154 -26.15 2.46 -23.25
CA GLN A 154 -24.92 1.69 -23.46
C GLN A 154 -23.69 2.60 -23.45
N GLU A 155 -23.73 3.72 -24.16
CA GLU A 155 -22.64 4.71 -24.22
C GLU A 155 -22.35 5.31 -22.83
N VAL A 156 -23.40 5.72 -22.09
CA VAL A 156 -23.24 6.21 -20.70
C VAL A 156 -22.67 5.11 -19.79
N THR A 157 -23.11 3.87 -19.94
CA THR A 157 -22.60 2.74 -19.14
C THR A 157 -21.12 2.47 -19.44
N GLU A 158 -20.68 2.64 -20.69
CA GLU A 158 -19.28 2.53 -21.08
C GLU A 158 -18.42 3.66 -20.47
N HIS A 159 -18.89 4.90 -20.53
CA HIS A 159 -18.23 6.02 -19.85
C HIS A 159 -18.11 5.79 -18.34
N VAL A 160 -19.14 5.23 -17.70
CA VAL A 160 -19.12 4.90 -16.27
C VAL A 160 -18.12 3.79 -15.96
N LYS A 161 -17.97 2.77 -16.82
CA LYS A 161 -16.91 1.75 -16.67
C LYS A 161 -15.51 2.38 -16.71
N ASN A 162 -15.28 3.34 -17.62
CA ASN A 162 -14.00 4.06 -17.69
C ASN A 162 -13.75 4.86 -16.41
N GLN A 163 -14.77 5.54 -15.87
CA GLN A 163 -14.66 6.26 -14.60
C GLN A 163 -14.42 5.33 -13.41
N ARG A 164 -15.03 4.14 -13.41
CA ARG A 164 -14.76 3.10 -12.40
C ARG A 164 -13.29 2.65 -12.43
N ASN A 165 -12.73 2.44 -13.62
CA ASN A 165 -11.31 2.09 -13.77
C ASN A 165 -10.39 3.24 -13.30
N TYR A 166 -10.76 4.50 -13.58
CA TYR A 166 -10.03 5.65 -13.07
C TYR A 166 -10.09 5.77 -11.54
N LEU A 167 -11.25 5.52 -10.93
CA LEU A 167 -11.43 5.47 -9.48
C LEU A 167 -10.58 4.36 -8.85
N LEU A 168 -10.52 3.19 -9.48
CA LEU A 168 -9.63 2.09 -9.07
C LEU A 168 -8.16 2.53 -9.09
N CYS A 169 -7.69 3.11 -10.19
CA CYS A 169 -6.32 3.63 -10.30
C CYS A 169 -6.01 4.68 -9.22
N SER A 170 -6.97 5.57 -8.94
CA SER A 170 -6.84 6.59 -7.89
C SER A 170 -6.74 5.96 -6.49
N CYS A 171 -7.56 4.96 -6.18
CA CYS A 171 -7.49 4.22 -4.91
C CYS A 171 -6.14 3.50 -4.75
N LEU A 172 -5.66 2.81 -5.79
CA LEU A 172 -4.35 2.15 -5.79
C LEU A 172 -3.21 3.16 -5.62
N GLN A 173 -3.31 4.34 -6.25
CA GLN A 173 -2.34 5.40 -6.08
C GLN A 173 -2.32 5.97 -4.66
N GLN A 174 -3.47 6.05 -4.00
CA GLN A 174 -3.52 6.42 -2.58
C GLN A 174 -2.93 5.33 -1.67
N LEU A 175 -3.11 4.04 -1.99
CA LEU A 175 -2.44 2.95 -1.26
C LEU A 175 -0.91 3.03 -1.34
N ARG A 176 -0.37 3.62 -2.41
CA ARG A 176 1.07 3.89 -2.61
C ARG A 176 1.58 5.14 -1.88
N SER A 177 0.77 5.79 -1.05
CA SER A 177 1.11 7.02 -0.33
C SER A 177 1.09 6.78 1.20
N PRO A 178 1.58 7.73 2.03
CA PRO A 178 1.47 7.60 3.48
C PRO A 178 -0.02 7.69 3.89
N LEU A 179 -0.47 6.71 4.67
CA LEU A 179 -1.88 6.53 5.00
C LEU A 179 -2.07 6.25 6.49
N SER A 180 -3.12 6.82 7.07
CA SER A 180 -3.60 6.41 8.39
C SER A 180 -4.32 5.06 8.32
N LEU A 181 -4.36 4.34 9.44
CA LEU A 181 -5.10 3.07 9.55
C LEU A 181 -6.56 3.22 9.11
N THR A 182 -7.23 4.30 9.53
CA THR A 182 -8.64 4.56 9.16
C THR A 182 -8.83 4.79 7.66
N GLN A 183 -7.91 5.48 7.00
CA GLN A 183 -7.99 5.70 5.55
C GLN A 183 -7.70 4.40 4.79
N CYS A 184 -6.74 3.60 5.26
CA CYS A 184 -6.44 2.29 4.71
C CYS A 184 -7.67 1.38 4.73
N LEU A 185 -8.35 1.26 5.87
CA LEU A 185 -9.56 0.43 5.99
C LEU A 185 -10.69 0.91 5.07
N LYS A 186 -10.88 2.23 4.94
CA LYS A 186 -11.86 2.79 4.00
C LYS A 186 -11.52 2.45 2.55
N LEU A 187 -10.26 2.61 2.14
CA LEU A 187 -9.79 2.29 0.79
C LEU A 187 -9.95 0.80 0.47
N VAL A 188 -9.52 -0.09 1.37
CA VAL A 188 -9.71 -1.54 1.20
C VAL A 188 -11.21 -1.87 1.15
N GLY A 189 -12.04 -1.24 1.98
CA GLY A 189 -13.49 -1.37 1.93
C GLY A 189 -14.10 -0.93 0.59
N PHE A 190 -13.62 0.17 0.00
CA PHE A 190 -14.04 0.60 -1.34
C PHE A 190 -13.63 -0.42 -2.41
N LEU A 191 -12.38 -0.90 -2.37
CA LEU A 191 -11.87 -1.89 -3.32
C LEU A 191 -12.64 -3.22 -3.23
N ARG A 192 -12.99 -3.65 -2.01
CA ARG A 192 -13.82 -4.84 -1.80
C ARG A 192 -15.24 -4.64 -2.34
N ARG A 193 -15.85 -3.46 -2.13
CA ARG A 193 -17.17 -3.12 -2.69
C ARG A 193 -17.17 -3.05 -4.22
N MET A 194 -16.04 -2.70 -4.85
CA MET A 194 -15.91 -2.67 -6.31
C MET A 194 -15.96 -4.05 -6.97
N ASP A 195 -15.72 -5.12 -6.22
CA ASP A 195 -15.82 -6.51 -6.65
C ASP A 195 -14.99 -6.81 -7.92
N MET A 196 -13.79 -6.19 -8.00
CA MET A 196 -12.85 -6.34 -9.12
C MET A 196 -11.72 -7.33 -8.85
N TYR A 197 -11.50 -7.68 -7.59
CA TYR A 197 -10.46 -8.59 -7.17
C TYR A 197 -11.10 -9.64 -6.27
N SER A 198 -10.67 -10.88 -6.42
CA SER A 198 -10.85 -11.88 -5.36
C SER A 198 -10.12 -11.42 -4.09
N GLU A 199 -10.49 -11.97 -2.93
CA GLU A 199 -9.87 -11.56 -1.67
C GLU A 199 -8.34 -11.80 -1.67
N ALA A 200 -7.88 -12.89 -2.28
CA ALA A 200 -6.45 -13.17 -2.43
C ALA A 200 -5.74 -12.17 -3.35
N GLU A 201 -6.37 -11.79 -4.47
CA GLU A 201 -5.84 -10.75 -5.36
C GLU A 201 -5.82 -9.38 -4.70
N LEU A 202 -6.84 -9.04 -3.90
CA LEU A 202 -6.91 -7.79 -3.16
C LEU A 202 -5.78 -7.69 -2.14
N GLN A 203 -5.52 -8.78 -1.40
CA GLN A 203 -4.40 -8.87 -0.46
C GLN A 203 -3.06 -8.70 -1.17
N LEU A 204 -2.86 -9.35 -2.32
CA LEU A 204 -1.65 -9.21 -3.11
C LEU A 204 -1.50 -7.78 -3.66
N GLN A 205 -2.54 -7.21 -4.24
CA GLN A 205 -2.53 -5.83 -4.76
C GLN A 205 -2.27 -4.80 -3.66
N PHE A 206 -2.85 -5.00 -2.49
CA PHE A 206 -2.55 -4.19 -1.32
C PHE A 206 -1.06 -4.23 -0.99
N LEU A 207 -0.49 -5.43 -0.85
CA LEU A 207 0.93 -5.60 -0.55
C LEU A 207 1.81 -4.99 -1.64
N LEU A 208 1.50 -5.18 -2.92
CA LEU A 208 2.24 -4.57 -4.04
C LEU A 208 2.22 -3.03 -3.99
N CYS A 209 1.08 -2.43 -3.65
CA CYS A 209 0.99 -0.97 -3.51
C CYS A 209 1.79 -0.46 -2.32
N ARG A 210 1.69 -1.13 -1.17
CA ARG A 210 2.46 -0.79 0.04
C ARG A 210 3.96 -1.04 -0.14
N ASP A 211 4.33 -2.07 -0.88
CA ASP A 211 5.69 -2.40 -1.28
C ASP A 211 6.30 -1.30 -2.15
N SER A 212 5.53 -0.80 -3.14
CA SER A 212 5.93 0.34 -3.96
C SER A 212 6.07 1.62 -3.14
N TRP A 213 5.23 1.85 -2.13
CA TRP A 213 5.39 2.97 -1.20
C TRP A 213 6.68 2.87 -0.40
N LEU A 214 6.96 1.72 0.22
CA LEU A 214 8.20 1.46 0.94
C LEU A 214 9.42 1.67 0.04
N GLN A 215 9.39 1.12 -1.18
CA GLN A 215 10.47 1.32 -2.15
C GLN A 215 10.66 2.80 -2.48
N GLY A 216 9.57 3.53 -2.71
CA GLY A 216 9.62 4.98 -2.95
C GLY A 216 10.10 5.80 -1.76
N GLN A 217 10.01 5.31 -0.52
CA GLN A 217 10.66 5.94 0.64
C GLN A 217 12.17 5.70 0.61
N LEU A 218 12.60 4.48 0.29
CA LEU A 218 14.02 4.13 0.19
C LEU A 218 14.72 4.88 -0.96
N ASP A 219 14.05 5.04 -2.11
CA ASP A 219 14.61 5.69 -3.29
C ASP A 219 14.81 7.21 -3.12
N LYS A 220 14.10 7.83 -2.17
CA LYS A 220 14.25 9.26 -1.84
C LYS A 220 15.47 9.55 -0.97
N LEU A 221 16.03 8.53 -0.33
CA LEU A 221 17.15 8.71 0.58
C LEU A 221 18.41 9.04 -0.22
N SER A 222 19.08 10.13 0.16
CA SER A 222 20.41 10.46 -0.30
C SER A 222 21.41 10.23 0.83
N PHE A 223 22.56 9.66 0.47
CA PHE A 223 23.53 9.19 1.45
C PHE A 223 24.89 9.85 1.21
N SER A 224 25.51 10.30 2.30
CA SER A 224 26.90 10.79 2.33
C SER A 224 27.89 9.69 2.73
N ASP A 225 27.46 8.77 3.61
CA ASP A 225 28.25 7.70 4.22
C ASP A 225 27.38 6.44 4.38
N GLU A 226 27.98 5.25 4.22
CA GLU A 226 27.34 3.94 4.40
C GLU A 226 26.78 3.72 5.80
N TYR A 227 27.40 4.30 6.85
CA TYR A 227 26.86 4.25 8.21
C TYR A 227 25.55 5.04 8.33
N GLN A 228 25.50 6.25 7.74
CA GLN A 228 24.28 7.05 7.72
C GLN A 228 23.20 6.38 6.89
N ARG A 229 23.57 5.76 5.77
CA ARG A 229 22.68 4.91 4.96
C ARG A 229 22.04 3.81 5.79
N LEU A 230 22.83 3.08 6.59
CA LEU A 230 22.30 2.00 7.42
C LEU A 230 21.23 2.53 8.38
N ASN A 231 21.51 3.61 9.12
CA ASN A 231 20.57 4.17 10.09
C ASN A 231 19.27 4.62 9.44
N GLN A 232 19.34 5.37 8.34
CA GLN A 232 18.15 5.84 7.62
C GLN A 232 17.34 4.67 7.04
N VAL A 233 18.00 3.65 6.51
CA VAL A 233 17.32 2.44 6.01
C VAL A 233 16.63 1.70 7.16
N VAL A 234 17.29 1.55 8.31
CA VAL A 234 16.70 0.91 9.50
C VAL A 234 15.46 1.69 9.97
N GLU A 235 15.52 3.01 10.03
CA GLU A 235 14.38 3.87 10.41
C GLU A 235 13.20 3.71 9.45
N VAL A 236 13.45 3.79 8.13
CA VAL A 236 12.40 3.60 7.12
C VAL A 236 11.79 2.21 7.19
N TYR A 237 12.61 1.15 7.32
CA TYR A 237 12.10 -0.21 7.49
C TYR A 237 11.29 -0.36 8.78
N GLN A 238 11.75 0.24 9.88
CA GLN A 238 11.07 0.16 11.17
C GLN A 238 9.66 0.75 11.10
N GLU A 239 9.51 1.97 10.58
CA GLU A 239 8.22 2.64 10.49
C GLU A 239 7.33 1.97 9.44
N ALA A 240 7.84 1.79 8.22
CA ALA A 240 7.03 1.31 7.11
C ALA A 240 6.61 -0.15 7.27
N MET A 241 7.51 -1.05 7.70
CA MET A 241 7.14 -2.46 7.88
C MET A 241 6.10 -2.63 8.98
N PHE A 242 6.24 -1.88 10.08
CA PHE A 242 5.27 -1.89 11.17
C PHE A 242 3.89 -1.46 10.67
N ASP A 243 3.81 -0.32 9.97
CA ASP A 243 2.56 0.20 9.43
C ASP A 243 1.91 -0.74 8.42
N ILE A 244 2.69 -1.30 7.49
CA ILE A 244 2.16 -2.19 6.45
C ILE A 244 1.56 -3.46 7.06
N ILE A 245 2.25 -4.09 8.01
CA ILE A 245 1.76 -5.31 8.64
C ILE A 245 0.56 -5.01 9.55
N LEU A 246 0.58 -3.88 10.28
CA LEU A 246 -0.54 -3.46 11.10
C LEU A 246 -1.80 -3.19 10.24
N GLN A 247 -1.64 -2.44 9.15
CA GLN A 247 -2.71 -2.15 8.20
C GLN A 247 -3.23 -3.42 7.53
N TYR A 248 -2.33 -4.32 7.11
CA TYR A 248 -2.72 -5.60 6.52
C TYR A 248 -3.56 -6.41 7.51
N ARG A 249 -3.08 -6.57 8.75
CA ARG A 249 -3.81 -7.33 9.77
C ARG A 249 -5.16 -6.70 10.05
N ALA A 250 -5.25 -5.39 10.19
CA ALA A 250 -6.53 -4.74 10.43
C ALA A 250 -7.52 -4.89 9.25
N ALA A 251 -7.02 -4.91 8.01
CA ALA A 251 -7.85 -4.96 6.80
C ALA A 251 -8.30 -6.39 6.41
N PHE A 252 -7.53 -7.41 6.81
CA PHE A 252 -7.66 -8.79 6.33
C PHE A 252 -7.72 -9.87 7.43
N SER A 253 -7.81 -9.53 8.72
CA SER A 253 -7.91 -10.54 9.79
C SER A 253 -9.20 -11.39 9.70
N GLU A 254 -9.10 -12.66 10.11
CA GLU A 254 -10.13 -13.71 9.96
C GLU A 254 -11.49 -13.39 10.63
N GLU A 255 -11.57 -12.44 11.56
CA GLU A 255 -12.85 -12.05 12.17
C GLU A 255 -13.84 -11.38 11.19
N THR A 256 -13.38 -10.90 10.03
CA THR A 256 -14.26 -10.37 8.98
C THR A 256 -14.95 -11.47 8.15
N PHE A 257 -14.56 -12.75 8.29
CA PHE A 257 -15.11 -13.86 7.50
C PHE A 257 -16.42 -14.46 8.05
N HIS A 258 -16.85 -14.11 9.26
CA HIS A 258 -18.09 -14.66 9.84
C HIS A 258 -19.37 -13.86 9.55
N SER A 259 -19.32 -12.83 8.70
CA SER A 259 -20.49 -11.98 8.42
C SER A 259 -21.19 -12.22 7.08
N SER A 260 -20.86 -13.28 6.32
CA SER A 260 -21.65 -13.61 5.14
C SER A 260 -21.57 -15.09 4.74
N SER A 261 -22.72 -15.74 4.90
CA SER A 261 -23.19 -16.97 4.23
C SER A 261 -22.41 -18.27 4.44
N GLY A 262 -23.07 -19.19 5.15
CA GLY A 262 -22.84 -20.62 4.98
C GLY A 262 -23.09 -21.01 3.52
N GLY A 263 -22.07 -21.58 2.91
CA GLY A 263 -22.10 -22.13 1.57
C GLY A 263 -20.90 -23.04 1.42
N GLN A 264 -21.13 -24.35 1.49
CA GLN A 264 -20.15 -25.35 1.12
C GLN A 264 -19.86 -25.17 -0.37
N ASN A 265 -18.67 -24.68 -0.69
CA ASN A 265 -18.05 -24.88 -2.00
C ASN A 265 -16.56 -25.12 -1.74
N GLU A 266 -16.13 -26.35 -1.98
CA GLU A 266 -14.74 -26.76 -2.04
C GLU A 266 -14.08 -26.15 -3.29
N GLU A 267 -13.83 -24.85 -3.28
CA GLU A 267 -12.78 -24.26 -4.10
C GLU A 267 -11.51 -24.23 -3.26
N LEU A 268 -10.36 -24.60 -3.85
CA LEU A 268 -9.04 -24.62 -3.22
C LEU A 268 -8.76 -23.30 -2.49
N HIS A 269 -9.11 -23.24 -1.20
CA HIS A 269 -8.83 -22.13 -0.33
C HIS A 269 -7.31 -22.06 -0.13
N PHE A 270 -6.64 -21.24 -0.94
CA PHE A 270 -5.29 -20.77 -0.65
C PHE A 270 -5.38 -20.00 0.67
N HIS A 271 -5.07 -20.65 1.79
CA HIS A 271 -4.92 -19.97 3.07
C HIS A 271 -3.82 -18.92 2.91
N CYS A 272 -4.22 -17.65 2.82
CA CYS A 272 -3.34 -16.50 2.57
C CYS A 272 -2.58 -15.89 3.77
N PRO A 273 -2.47 -16.50 4.98
CA PRO A 273 -1.41 -16.11 5.93
C PRO A 273 -0.01 -16.19 5.30
N SER A 274 0.17 -17.03 4.28
CA SER A 274 1.44 -17.16 3.54
C SER A 274 1.81 -15.94 2.71
N ILE A 275 0.90 -15.13 2.17
CA ILE A 275 1.28 -14.06 1.22
C ILE A 275 2.06 -12.97 1.95
N VAL A 276 1.58 -12.54 3.12
CA VAL A 276 2.32 -11.58 3.96
C VAL A 276 3.63 -12.15 4.43
N ALA A 277 3.64 -13.43 4.85
CA ALA A 277 4.87 -14.09 5.29
C ALA A 277 5.92 -14.13 4.15
N SER A 278 5.50 -14.45 2.92
CA SER A 278 6.36 -14.43 1.74
C SER A 278 6.88 -13.03 1.40
N TRP A 279 5.99 -12.02 1.43
CA TRP A 279 6.38 -10.62 1.22
C TRP A 279 7.37 -10.13 2.29
N LEU A 280 7.09 -10.44 3.56
CA LEU A 280 7.92 -10.13 4.71
C LEU A 280 9.30 -10.79 4.57
N HIS A 281 9.33 -12.08 4.24
CA HIS A 281 10.58 -12.81 3.99
C HIS A 281 11.42 -12.15 2.90
N TYR A 282 10.81 -11.83 1.75
CA TYR A 282 11.47 -11.14 0.65
C TYR A 282 12.06 -9.77 1.07
N ARG A 283 11.29 -8.97 1.82
CA ARG A 283 11.75 -7.65 2.29
C ARG A 283 12.86 -7.76 3.33
N LEU A 284 12.75 -8.72 4.25
CA LEU A 284 13.81 -8.98 5.22
C LEU A 284 15.08 -9.44 4.51
N GLN A 285 15.01 -10.34 3.53
CA GLN A 285 16.20 -10.77 2.77
C GLN A 285 16.91 -9.59 2.09
N ARG A 286 16.17 -8.64 1.50
CA ARG A 286 16.73 -7.41 0.93
C ARG A 286 17.38 -6.51 1.98
N PHE A 287 16.75 -6.38 3.14
CA PHE A 287 17.33 -5.65 4.27
C PHE A 287 18.64 -6.28 4.72
N MET A 288 18.69 -7.61 4.86
CA MET A 288 19.89 -8.34 5.27
C MET A 288 21.05 -8.17 4.29
N GLN A 289 20.78 -8.18 2.98
CA GLN A 289 21.79 -7.89 1.96
C GLN A 289 22.30 -6.44 2.08
N THR A 290 21.40 -5.49 2.29
CA THR A 290 21.77 -4.07 2.47
C THR A 290 22.61 -3.88 3.73
N LEU A 291 22.21 -4.49 4.85
CA LEU A 291 22.93 -4.49 6.11
C LEU A 291 24.35 -5.04 5.93
N SER A 292 24.49 -6.23 5.31
CA SER A 292 25.81 -6.84 5.07
C SER A 292 26.72 -5.93 4.25
N ASN A 293 26.19 -5.22 3.26
CA ASN A 293 26.97 -4.30 2.42
C ASN A 293 27.37 -3.03 3.18
N CYS A 294 26.45 -2.43 3.94
CA CYS A 294 26.74 -1.24 4.76
C CYS A 294 27.78 -1.54 5.85
N LEU A 295 27.73 -2.74 6.46
CA LEU A 295 28.69 -3.13 7.49
C LEU A 295 30.14 -3.19 6.97
N LEU A 296 30.38 -3.52 5.69
CA LEU A 296 31.74 -3.56 5.12
C LEU A 296 32.49 -2.22 5.23
N TYR A 297 31.76 -1.10 5.24
CA TYR A 297 32.30 0.25 5.29
C TYR A 297 32.02 0.95 6.62
N CYS A 298 31.35 0.28 7.56
CA CYS A 298 31.03 0.85 8.86
C CYS A 298 32.31 1.03 9.70
N PRO A 299 32.53 2.21 10.29
CA PRO A 299 33.63 2.41 11.22
C PRO A 299 33.42 1.57 12.49
N VAL A 300 34.50 0.98 13.00
CA VAL A 300 34.47 0.09 14.17
C VAL A 300 33.89 0.79 15.40
N ASP A 301 34.23 2.05 15.60
CA ASP A 301 33.81 2.84 16.77
C ASP A 301 32.30 3.08 16.83
N ARG A 302 31.58 2.88 15.71
CA ARG A 302 30.12 3.05 15.63
C ARG A 302 29.36 1.74 15.47
N LEU A 303 30.07 0.60 15.47
CA LEU A 303 29.47 -0.71 15.24
C LEU A 303 28.45 -1.07 16.33
N ASP A 304 28.71 -0.68 17.57
CA ASP A 304 27.77 -0.85 18.69
C ASP A 304 26.45 -0.10 18.44
N SER A 305 26.51 1.18 18.06
CA SER A 305 25.31 1.96 17.75
C SER A 305 24.52 1.36 16.59
N ALA A 306 25.21 0.86 15.55
CA ALA A 306 24.57 0.19 14.41
C ALA A 306 23.87 -1.12 14.84
N LEU A 307 24.55 -1.92 15.68
CA LEU A 307 23.99 -3.14 16.25
C LEU A 307 22.73 -2.84 17.07
N MET A 308 22.82 -1.86 17.98
CA MET A 308 21.71 -1.46 18.84
C MET A 308 20.49 -0.96 18.06
N HIS A 309 20.71 -0.15 17.02
CA HIS A 309 19.63 0.28 16.12
C HIS A 309 18.97 -0.91 15.41
N CYS A 310 19.75 -1.85 14.88
CA CYS A 310 19.21 -3.04 14.22
C CYS A 310 18.46 -3.95 15.21
N MET A 311 18.96 -4.10 16.44
CA MET A 311 18.30 -4.88 17.49
C MET A 311 16.99 -4.23 17.95
N TYR A 312 16.94 -2.90 18.03
CA TYR A 312 15.71 -2.16 18.34
C TYR A 312 14.66 -2.34 17.24
N PHE A 313 15.05 -2.24 15.97
CA PHE A 313 14.18 -2.58 14.84
C PHE A 313 13.67 -4.03 14.93
N GLY A 314 14.55 -4.99 15.23
CA GLY A 314 14.13 -6.38 15.40
C GLY A 314 13.12 -6.58 16.53
N ALA A 315 13.33 -5.90 17.67
CA ALA A 315 12.40 -5.92 18.79
C ALA A 315 11.06 -5.25 18.45
N SER A 316 11.05 -4.14 17.69
CA SER A 316 9.80 -3.49 17.27
C SER A 316 8.98 -4.37 16.33
N MET A 317 9.64 -5.11 15.43
CA MET A 317 8.99 -6.11 14.58
C MET A 317 8.43 -7.30 15.39
N GLY A 318 9.06 -7.63 16.53
CA GLY A 318 8.54 -8.59 17.50
C GLY A 318 7.14 -8.24 18.03
N ARG A 319 6.81 -6.94 18.16
CA ARG A 319 5.45 -6.50 18.56
C ARG A 319 4.38 -6.85 17.52
N VAL A 320 4.79 -6.97 16.26
CA VAL A 320 3.94 -7.41 15.16
C VAL A 320 4.10 -8.91 14.90
N GLY A 321 4.69 -9.66 15.84
CA GLY A 321 4.79 -11.12 15.77
C GLY A 321 5.86 -11.64 14.81
N SER A 322 6.83 -10.81 14.41
CA SER A 322 7.97 -11.24 13.59
C SER A 322 9.28 -10.68 14.16
N ASP A 323 9.77 -11.25 15.25
CA ASP A 323 11.07 -10.88 15.80
C ASP A 323 12.20 -11.36 14.90
N ILE A 324 12.99 -10.44 14.34
CA ILE A 324 14.07 -10.75 13.40
C ILE A 324 15.47 -10.72 14.02
N ARG A 325 15.60 -10.46 15.33
CA ARG A 325 16.92 -10.31 15.99
C ARG A 325 17.81 -11.52 15.77
N HIS A 326 17.22 -12.71 15.81
CA HIS A 326 17.91 -13.98 15.57
C HIS A 326 18.53 -14.09 14.16
N LEU A 327 17.96 -13.42 13.16
CA LEU A 327 18.51 -13.37 11.80
C LEU A 327 19.70 -12.40 11.70
N LEU A 328 19.68 -11.33 12.50
CA LEU A 328 20.69 -10.27 12.49
C LEU A 328 22.00 -10.71 13.13
N VAL A 329 21.92 -11.51 14.21
CA VAL A 329 23.09 -11.96 14.99
C VAL A 329 24.19 -12.58 14.11
N PRO A 330 23.93 -13.57 13.24
CA PRO A 330 24.97 -14.18 12.40
C PRO A 330 25.67 -13.19 11.45
N ILE A 331 24.99 -12.14 10.99
CA ILE A 331 25.60 -11.13 10.11
C ILE A 331 26.62 -10.30 10.88
N PHE A 332 26.26 -9.84 12.08
CA PHE A 332 27.18 -9.09 12.95
C PHE A 332 28.32 -9.97 13.46
N GLU A 333 28.04 -11.19 13.88
CA GLU A 333 29.07 -12.17 14.28
C GLU A 333 30.10 -12.39 13.17
N GLY A 334 29.64 -12.67 11.95
CA GLY A 334 30.51 -12.88 10.81
C GLY A 334 31.32 -11.64 10.43
N HIS A 335 30.75 -10.45 10.58
CA HIS A 335 31.47 -9.19 10.33
C HIS A 335 32.53 -8.91 11.42
N ILE A 336 32.18 -9.03 12.70
CA ILE A 336 33.09 -8.83 13.83
C ILE A 336 34.24 -9.82 13.78
N LEU A 337 33.98 -11.09 13.46
CA LEU A 337 35.02 -12.11 13.31
C LEU A 337 36.02 -11.73 12.21
N LYS A 338 35.55 -11.32 11.04
CA LYS A 338 36.43 -10.88 9.92
C LYS A 338 37.23 -9.63 10.28
N LEU A 339 36.62 -8.69 11.00
CA LEU A 339 37.29 -7.48 11.46
C LEU A 339 38.41 -7.83 12.45
N LEU A 340 38.12 -8.73 13.40
CA LEU A 340 39.10 -9.23 14.36
C LEU A 340 40.26 -9.94 13.67
N GLU A 341 39.96 -10.85 12.73
CA GLU A 341 40.95 -11.56 11.92
C GLU A 341 41.88 -10.60 11.16
N LYS A 342 41.32 -9.61 10.45
CA LYS A 342 42.09 -8.61 9.70
C LYS A 342 42.95 -7.73 10.63
N SER A 343 42.39 -7.31 11.77
CA SER A 343 43.07 -6.45 12.74
C SER A 343 44.21 -7.19 13.40
N LEU A 344 43.97 -8.43 13.82
CA LEU A 344 44.98 -9.30 14.41
C LEU A 344 46.07 -9.66 13.41
N ALA A 345 45.75 -9.97 12.16
CA ALA A 345 46.74 -10.21 11.10
C ALA A 345 47.63 -8.97 10.87
N THR A 346 47.06 -7.76 10.91
CA THR A 346 47.83 -6.52 10.78
C THR A 346 48.77 -6.30 11.96
N VAL A 347 48.29 -6.52 13.19
CA VAL A 347 49.11 -6.38 14.41
C VAL A 347 50.21 -7.43 14.46
N THR A 348 49.89 -8.67 14.08
CA THR A 348 50.86 -9.77 13.99
C THR A 348 51.90 -9.49 12.92
N GLY A 349 51.50 -9.03 11.73
CA GLY A 349 52.42 -8.66 10.66
C GLY A 349 53.43 -7.59 11.08
N LYS A 350 52.98 -6.54 11.79
CA LYS A 350 53.88 -5.51 12.34
C LYS A 350 54.89 -6.08 13.34
N LEU A 351 54.47 -7.03 14.18
CA LEU A 351 55.38 -7.74 15.07
C LEU A 351 56.38 -8.57 14.27
N LEU A 352 55.92 -9.34 13.29
CA LEU A 352 56.80 -10.14 12.41
C LEU A 352 57.83 -9.28 11.67
N ASP A 353 57.43 -8.11 11.19
CA ASP A 353 58.37 -7.17 10.55
C ASP A 353 59.39 -6.61 11.53
N SER A 354 58.98 -6.34 12.78
CA SER A 354 59.93 -5.96 13.83
C SER A 354 60.92 -7.09 14.15
N LEU A 355 60.48 -8.36 14.15
CA LEU A 355 61.34 -9.53 14.40
C LEU A 355 62.38 -9.80 13.30
N LYS A 356 62.19 -9.24 12.09
CA LYS A 356 63.18 -9.30 11.00
C LYS A 356 64.34 -8.32 11.22
N LEU A 357 64.16 -7.29 12.06
CA LEU A 357 65.20 -6.33 12.39
C LEU A 357 66.11 -6.91 13.47
N THR A 358 67.42 -6.91 13.23
CA THR A 358 68.44 -7.56 14.09
C THR A 358 68.45 -7.05 15.53
N ASP A 359 68.01 -5.81 15.77
CA ASP A 359 67.94 -5.21 17.11
C ASP A 359 66.71 -5.65 17.95
N ALA A 360 65.74 -6.36 17.38
CA ALA A 360 64.51 -6.75 18.09
C ALA A 360 64.74 -7.74 19.24
N PHE A 361 65.83 -8.51 19.18
CA PHE A 361 66.19 -9.53 20.17
C PHE A 361 67.16 -9.03 21.24
N ARG A 362 67.56 -7.75 21.20
CA ARG A 362 68.35 -7.11 22.26
C ARG A 362 67.46 -6.84 23.47
N VAL A 363 67.09 -7.90 24.17
CA VAL A 363 66.41 -7.81 25.46
C VAL A 363 67.38 -7.14 26.43
N VAL A 364 67.02 -5.96 26.92
CA VAL A 364 67.78 -5.31 27.99
C VAL A 364 67.60 -6.18 29.23
N HIS A 365 68.68 -6.83 29.68
CA HIS A 365 68.66 -7.64 30.91
C HIS A 365 68.17 -6.78 32.08
N TYR A 366 66.89 -6.94 32.43
CA TYR A 366 66.33 -6.37 33.65
C TYR A 366 66.69 -7.32 34.79
N THR A 367 67.47 -6.82 35.73
CA THR A 367 67.74 -7.50 37.00
C THR A 367 66.48 -7.42 37.87
N PRO A 368 66.02 -8.52 38.49
CA PRO A 368 64.82 -8.51 39.30
C PRO A 368 65.17 -7.89 40.67
N THR A 369 65.23 -6.57 40.73
CA THR A 369 65.34 -5.84 42.00
C THR A 369 64.42 -4.63 42.00
N VAL A 370 63.10 -4.87 41.96
CA VAL A 370 62.17 -3.96 42.61
C VAL A 370 61.15 -4.81 43.33
N ASN A 371 61.18 -4.71 44.66
CA ASN A 371 60.22 -5.32 45.57
C ASN A 371 58.80 -4.97 45.13
N ASP A 372 57.99 -6.01 45.02
CA ASP A 372 56.54 -5.95 44.95
C ASP A 372 56.04 -5.53 46.34
N ALA A 373 56.10 -4.23 46.62
CA ALA A 373 55.57 -3.61 47.81
C ALA A 373 54.65 -2.48 47.36
N ASP A 374 53.40 -2.83 47.05
CA ASP A 374 52.24 -1.98 47.31
C ASP A 374 50.99 -2.85 47.39
N SER A 375 50.88 -3.55 48.52
CA SER A 375 49.58 -3.88 49.09
C SER A 375 49.00 -2.61 49.72
N HIS A 376 47.74 -2.32 49.41
CA HIS A 376 46.85 -1.27 49.95
C HIS A 376 46.75 0.05 49.18
N SER A 377 45.81 0.09 48.22
CA SER A 377 44.78 1.12 48.24
C SER A 377 43.44 0.50 47.81
N GLY A 378 42.49 0.50 48.76
CA GLY A 378 41.12 0.12 48.50
C GLY A 378 40.42 1.23 47.73
N VAL A 379 40.23 1.03 46.43
CA VAL A 379 39.13 1.65 45.67
C VAL A 379 38.59 0.56 44.75
N LYS A 380 37.31 0.23 44.91
CA LYS A 380 36.56 -0.56 43.93
C LYS A 380 36.40 0.30 42.68
N SER A 381 37.36 0.22 41.78
CA SER A 381 37.26 0.71 40.41
C SER A 381 37.59 -0.45 39.50
N ASP A 382 36.78 -0.61 38.46
CA ASP A 382 36.73 -1.75 37.53
C ASP A 382 38.09 -2.33 37.15
N SER A 383 38.11 -3.64 36.93
CA SER A 383 39.27 -4.49 36.69
C SER A 383 40.09 -4.08 35.46
N ILE A 384 40.89 -3.03 35.57
CA ILE A 384 41.89 -2.65 34.57
C ILE A 384 42.96 -3.75 34.58
N VAL A 385 42.95 -4.60 33.55
CA VAL A 385 43.98 -5.61 33.33
C VAL A 385 45.30 -4.86 33.05
N LYS A 386 46.13 -4.69 34.09
CA LYS A 386 47.43 -3.99 33.96
C LYS A 386 48.41 -4.83 33.14
N ALA A 387 49.05 -4.21 32.15
CA ALA A 387 50.11 -4.83 31.37
C ALA A 387 51.32 -5.20 32.26
N PRO A 388 51.94 -6.38 32.10
CA PRO A 388 53.11 -6.78 32.89
C PRO A 388 54.28 -5.79 32.74
N SER A 389 54.90 -5.41 33.87
CA SER A 389 56.08 -4.52 33.88
C SER A 389 57.28 -5.10 33.13
N ALA A 390 57.36 -6.43 33.02
CA ALA A 390 58.36 -7.15 32.23
C ALA A 390 58.28 -6.87 30.71
N LEU A 391 57.18 -6.31 30.21
CA LEU A 391 57.07 -5.92 28.80
C LEU A 391 57.80 -4.61 28.48
N LEU A 392 58.16 -3.81 29.49
CA LEU A 392 58.93 -2.56 29.31
C LEU A 392 60.35 -2.82 28.77
N SER A 393 60.93 -3.99 29.08
CA SER A 393 62.23 -4.42 28.54
C SER A 393 62.17 -4.88 27.09
N CYS A 394 60.99 -4.98 26.47
CA CYS A 394 60.81 -5.41 25.09
C CYS A 394 59.75 -4.57 24.34
N PRO A 395 60.16 -3.45 23.71
CA PRO A 395 59.25 -2.54 23.01
C PRO A 395 58.35 -3.21 21.94
N PRO A 396 58.84 -4.18 21.13
CA PRO A 396 57.99 -4.86 20.15
C PRO A 396 56.80 -5.61 20.76
N LEU A 397 57.00 -6.31 21.90
CA LEU A 397 55.94 -7.04 22.58
C LEU A 397 54.97 -6.10 23.30
N ALA A 398 55.48 -5.01 23.89
CA ALA A 398 54.63 -3.98 24.49
C ALA A 398 53.71 -3.33 23.44
N LEU A 399 54.24 -3.00 22.26
CA LEU A 399 53.46 -2.47 21.13
C LEU A 399 52.42 -3.48 20.64
N TYR A 400 52.78 -4.76 20.53
CA TYR A 400 51.85 -5.83 20.16
C TYR A 400 50.68 -5.94 21.15
N CYS A 401 50.96 -5.99 22.45
CA CYS A 401 49.94 -6.07 23.50
C CYS A 401 49.04 -4.83 23.50
N ASN A 402 49.61 -3.62 23.43
CA ASN A 402 48.84 -2.38 23.41
C ASN A 402 47.87 -2.30 22.22
N ARG A 403 48.29 -2.79 21.04
CA ARG A 403 47.42 -2.83 19.86
C ARG A 403 46.31 -3.87 19.99
N ILE A 404 46.55 -4.99 20.68
CA ILE A 404 45.50 -5.96 20.98
C ILE A 404 44.47 -5.38 21.94
N ILE A 405 44.92 -4.68 23.00
CA ILE A 405 44.03 -3.98 23.92
C ILE A 405 43.19 -2.95 23.16
N GLU A 406 43.79 -2.17 22.25
CA GLU A 406 43.06 -1.20 21.42
C GLU A 406 41.98 -1.87 20.56
N ILE A 407 42.23 -3.07 20.02
CA ILE A 407 41.22 -3.85 19.28
C ILE A 407 40.09 -4.26 20.22
N PHE A 408 40.44 -4.76 21.40
CA PHE A 408 39.47 -5.22 22.39
C PHE A 408 38.62 -4.09 22.95
N ASP A 409 39.18 -2.94 23.27
CA ASP A 409 38.44 -1.77 23.76
C ASP A 409 37.39 -1.31 22.75
N LYS A 410 37.72 -1.34 21.44
CA LYS A 410 36.79 -0.96 20.37
C LYS A 410 35.68 -1.98 20.14
N LEU A 411 35.96 -3.28 20.32
CA LEU A 411 35.01 -4.36 20.07
C LEU A 411 34.17 -4.74 21.29
N HIS A 412 34.67 -4.49 22.50
CA HIS A 412 34.05 -4.88 23.76
C HIS A 412 32.56 -4.51 23.87
N PRO A 413 32.09 -3.33 23.44
CA PRO A 413 30.67 -2.97 23.54
C PRO A 413 29.73 -3.87 22.71
N CYS A 414 30.22 -4.42 21.60
CA CYS A 414 29.38 -5.07 20.60
C CYS A 414 29.71 -6.56 20.35
N ILE A 415 30.72 -7.11 21.02
CA ILE A 415 31.20 -8.48 20.75
C ILE A 415 30.23 -9.54 21.30
N PRO A 416 29.67 -10.42 20.44
CA PRO A 416 28.79 -11.48 20.89
C PRO A 416 29.53 -12.55 21.70
N MET A 417 28.92 -13.03 22.80
CA MET A 417 29.50 -14.06 23.67
C MET A 417 29.77 -15.39 22.95
N SER A 418 29.02 -15.67 21.88
CA SER A 418 29.21 -16.83 20.98
C SER A 418 30.59 -16.85 20.32
N LEU A 419 31.24 -15.70 20.14
CA LEU A 419 32.54 -15.59 19.48
C LEU A 419 33.71 -15.94 20.40
N GLY A 420 33.53 -16.08 21.72
CA GLY A 420 34.64 -16.24 22.66
C GLY A 420 35.65 -17.33 22.27
N MET A 421 35.17 -18.54 21.97
CA MET A 421 36.03 -19.66 21.55
C MET A 421 36.74 -19.38 20.22
N ARG A 422 36.03 -18.77 19.26
CA ARG A 422 36.62 -18.43 17.95
C ARG A 422 37.66 -17.33 18.06
N THR A 423 37.46 -16.36 18.94
CA THR A 423 38.45 -15.34 19.26
C THR A 423 39.72 -15.99 19.81
N ALA A 424 39.62 -16.90 20.79
CA ALA A 424 40.77 -17.62 21.33
C ALA A 424 41.52 -18.43 20.26
N GLU A 425 40.79 -19.13 19.37
CA GLU A 425 41.38 -19.85 18.23
C GLU A 425 42.17 -18.93 17.29
N LEU A 426 41.65 -17.73 16.98
CA LEU A 426 42.36 -16.75 16.15
C LEU A 426 43.66 -16.25 16.79
N PHE A 427 43.66 -16.04 18.10
CA PHE A 427 44.87 -15.69 18.84
C PHE A 427 45.89 -16.82 18.87
N ASP A 428 45.45 -18.07 19.04
CA ASP A 428 46.34 -19.23 18.96
C ASP A 428 46.99 -19.35 17.57
N VAL A 429 46.24 -19.08 16.49
CA VAL A 429 46.80 -19.02 15.12
C VAL A 429 47.82 -17.88 14.97
N SER A 430 47.51 -16.69 15.48
CA SER A 430 48.47 -15.56 15.51
C SER A 430 49.75 -15.93 16.25
N LEU A 431 49.64 -16.50 17.46
CA LEU A 431 50.79 -16.95 18.26
C LEU A 431 51.59 -18.05 17.55
N ALA A 432 50.94 -18.97 16.84
CA ALA A 432 51.61 -19.99 16.02
C ALA A 432 52.46 -19.35 14.91
N THR A 433 51.93 -18.34 14.20
CA THR A 433 52.71 -17.63 13.17
C THR A 433 53.91 -16.87 13.75
N VAL A 434 53.77 -16.31 14.96
CA VAL A 434 54.89 -15.68 15.68
C VAL A 434 55.92 -16.72 16.09
N ALA A 435 55.49 -17.89 16.60
CA ALA A 435 56.38 -18.98 16.98
C ALA A 435 57.19 -19.51 15.78
N ASP A 436 56.55 -19.69 14.62
CA ASP A 436 57.24 -20.08 13.38
C ASP A 436 58.28 -19.05 12.97
N SER A 437 57.95 -17.75 13.03
CA SER A 437 58.92 -16.70 12.76
C SER A 437 60.08 -16.70 13.74
N LEU A 438 59.82 -16.87 15.05
CA LEU A 438 60.86 -16.97 16.08
C LEU A 438 61.78 -18.16 15.83
N LYS A 439 61.25 -19.31 15.41
CA LYS A 439 62.04 -20.47 15.01
C LYS A 439 62.96 -20.14 13.83
N THR A 440 62.44 -19.48 12.79
CA THR A 440 63.28 -19.08 11.64
C THR A 440 64.33 -18.03 12.02
N SER A 441 64.03 -17.11 12.94
CA SER A 441 64.99 -16.14 13.44
C SER A 441 66.05 -16.80 14.33
N PHE A 442 65.69 -17.82 15.11
CA PHE A 442 66.64 -18.61 15.91
C PHE A 442 67.66 -19.35 15.03
N GLU A 443 67.22 -19.90 13.90
CA GLU A 443 68.10 -20.59 12.93
C GLU A 443 69.05 -19.62 12.19
N ARG A 444 68.66 -18.35 12.04
CA ARG A 444 69.41 -17.34 11.27
C ARG A 444 70.21 -16.34 12.13
N SER A 445 69.93 -16.24 13.43
CA SER A 445 70.49 -15.21 14.32
C SER A 445 71.88 -15.57 14.84
N SER A 446 72.77 -14.58 14.88
CA SER A 446 74.07 -14.65 15.56
C SER A 446 73.95 -14.66 17.09
N ASP A 447 72.82 -14.20 17.65
CA ASP A 447 72.50 -14.27 19.09
C ASP A 447 71.26 -15.16 19.33
N PRO A 448 71.45 -16.47 19.55
CA PRO A 448 70.36 -17.40 19.84
C PRO A 448 69.77 -17.20 21.24
N LYS A 449 70.53 -16.60 22.18
CA LYS A 449 70.10 -16.43 23.58
C LYS A 449 69.05 -15.32 23.70
N GLY A 450 69.21 -14.23 22.97
CA GLY A 450 68.21 -13.16 22.88
C GLY A 450 66.87 -13.63 22.31
N VAL A 451 66.89 -14.51 21.31
CA VAL A 451 65.67 -15.09 20.71
C VAL A 451 64.95 -16.02 21.69
N ILE A 452 65.69 -16.84 22.45
CA ILE A 452 65.11 -17.67 23.51
C ILE A 452 64.49 -16.78 24.60
N ALA A 453 65.22 -15.78 25.10
CA ALA A 453 64.72 -14.87 26.14
C ALA A 453 63.44 -14.13 25.69
N PHE A 454 63.36 -13.70 24.43
CA PHE A 454 62.15 -13.10 23.86
C PHE A 454 60.98 -14.08 23.85
N ALA A 455 61.22 -15.34 23.45
CA ALA A 455 60.21 -16.37 23.39
C ALA A 455 59.72 -16.79 24.79
N THR A 456 60.61 -16.88 25.77
CA THR A 456 60.27 -17.12 27.17
C THR A 456 59.41 -15.97 27.72
N LEU A 457 59.76 -14.71 27.42
CA LEU A 457 58.95 -13.55 27.81
C LEU A 457 57.56 -13.55 27.16
N LEU A 458 57.45 -13.98 25.89
CA LEU A 458 56.17 -14.15 25.21
C LEU A 458 55.31 -15.22 25.91
N GLU A 459 55.89 -16.35 26.28
CA GLU A 459 55.18 -17.47 26.94
C GLU A 459 54.78 -17.14 28.38
N GLU A 460 55.69 -16.58 29.19
CA GLU A 460 55.47 -16.37 30.62
C GLU A 460 54.69 -15.09 30.93
N SER A 461 54.83 -14.04 30.11
CA SER A 461 54.21 -12.73 30.38
C SER A 461 53.08 -12.39 29.42
N VAL A 462 53.23 -12.59 28.12
CA VAL A 462 52.22 -12.17 27.13
C VAL A 462 51.04 -13.14 27.07
N VAL A 463 51.28 -14.45 26.98
CA VAL A 463 50.19 -15.45 26.90
C VAL A 463 49.24 -15.36 28.12
N PRO A 464 49.71 -15.34 29.38
CA PRO A 464 48.82 -15.20 30.54
C PRO A 464 48.13 -13.85 30.62
N PHE A 465 48.77 -12.79 30.10
CA PHE A 465 48.14 -11.47 30.00
C PHE A 465 46.98 -11.48 29.00
N LEU A 466 47.18 -12.07 27.82
CA LEU A 466 46.13 -12.20 26.81
C LEU A 466 44.99 -13.10 27.28
N ASP A 467 45.26 -14.18 28.02
CA ASP A 467 44.23 -14.99 28.68
C ASP A 467 43.38 -14.16 29.65
N LYS A 468 44.01 -13.28 30.45
CA LYS A 468 43.27 -12.35 31.33
C LYS A 468 42.41 -11.36 30.54
N CYS A 469 42.91 -10.85 29.41
CA CYS A 469 42.12 -10.00 28.52
C CYS A 469 40.92 -10.75 27.93
N LEU A 470 41.10 -12.00 27.52
CA LEU A 470 40.00 -12.86 27.03
C LEU A 470 38.98 -13.15 28.13
N GLU A 471 39.42 -13.42 29.36
CA GLU A 471 38.51 -13.61 30.51
C GLU A 471 37.78 -12.32 30.89
N ALA A 472 38.37 -11.14 30.66
CA ALA A 472 37.71 -9.85 30.89
C ALA A 472 36.61 -9.56 29.86
N ILE A 473 36.86 -9.84 28.57
CA ILE A 473 35.89 -9.61 27.48
C ILE A 473 34.80 -10.68 27.46
N PHE A 474 35.17 -11.91 27.81
CA PHE A 474 34.25 -13.04 27.89
C PHE A 474 34.21 -13.60 29.32
N PRO A 475 33.55 -12.90 30.27
CA PRO A 475 33.47 -13.37 31.64
C PRO A 475 32.85 -14.77 31.71
N PRO A 476 33.46 -15.72 32.44
CA PRO A 476 32.98 -17.10 32.48
C PRO A 476 31.58 -17.23 33.07
N ASN A 477 31.19 -16.28 33.94
CA ASN A 477 29.84 -16.19 34.49
C ASN A 477 28.82 -15.87 33.39
N VAL A 478 29.09 -14.87 32.55
CA VAL A 478 28.21 -14.47 31.45
C VAL A 478 28.15 -15.56 30.38
N LEU A 479 29.29 -16.17 30.04
CA LEU A 479 29.33 -17.33 29.14
C LEU A 479 28.47 -18.50 29.66
N SER A 480 28.53 -18.79 30.95
CA SER A 480 27.76 -19.88 31.55
C SER A 480 26.25 -19.65 31.45
N ILE A 481 25.80 -18.40 31.64
CA ILE A 481 24.41 -17.99 31.51
C ILE A 481 23.97 -18.08 30.04
N SER A 482 24.76 -17.55 29.12
CA SER A 482 24.43 -17.57 27.68
C SER A 482 24.37 -18.98 27.09
N LEU A 483 25.17 -19.91 27.61
CA LEU A 483 25.15 -21.33 27.19
C LEU A 483 24.12 -22.17 27.95
N GLY A 484 23.51 -21.65 29.02
CA GLY A 484 22.59 -22.39 29.89
C GLY A 484 23.24 -23.51 30.70
N ILE A 485 24.53 -23.40 31.04
CA ILE A 485 25.32 -24.45 31.72
C ILE A 485 25.91 -23.90 33.03
N THR A 486 26.11 -24.73 34.06
CA THR A 486 26.76 -24.27 35.30
C THR A 486 28.24 -23.94 35.10
N LEU A 487 28.77 -22.99 35.88
CA LEU A 487 30.18 -22.60 35.85
C LEU A 487 31.13 -23.79 36.08
N SER A 488 30.73 -24.75 36.93
CA SER A 488 31.51 -25.96 37.20
C SER A 488 31.65 -26.84 35.95
N THR A 489 30.54 -27.07 35.23
CA THR A 489 30.50 -27.87 34.00
C THR A 489 31.23 -27.18 32.85
N LEU A 490 31.15 -25.84 32.77
CA LEU A 490 31.88 -25.04 31.79
C LEU A 490 33.40 -25.19 31.95
N THR A 491 33.86 -25.26 33.21
CA THR A 491 35.28 -25.49 33.55
C THR A 491 35.71 -26.92 33.24
N GLN A 492 34.89 -27.90 33.61
CA GLN A 492 35.17 -29.32 33.34
C GLN A 492 35.23 -29.65 31.84
N LYS A 493 34.37 -29.02 31.03
CA LYS A 493 34.33 -29.25 29.57
C LYS A 493 35.37 -28.45 28.79
N GLY A 494 36.16 -27.59 29.43
CA GLY A 494 37.17 -26.77 28.74
C GLY A 494 36.58 -25.76 27.75
N LEU A 495 35.31 -25.38 27.91
CA LEU A 495 34.60 -24.43 27.04
C LEU A 495 34.90 -22.96 27.41
N ARG A 496 36.09 -22.71 27.96
CA ARG A 496 36.59 -21.36 28.26
C ARG A 496 37.51 -20.92 27.14
N PRO A 497 37.38 -19.67 26.64
CA PRO A 497 38.37 -19.12 25.73
C PRO A 497 39.70 -19.01 26.48
N ARG A 498 40.63 -19.89 26.12
CA ARG A 498 41.99 -19.95 26.67
C ARG A 498 42.97 -20.24 25.57
N LEU A 499 44.09 -19.56 25.62
CA LEU A 499 45.20 -19.73 24.70
C LEU A 499 45.95 -21.02 25.04
N LYS A 500 46.08 -21.89 24.06
CA LYS A 500 46.82 -23.14 24.22
C LYS A 500 48.31 -22.92 23.96
N ALA A 501 48.65 -22.01 23.04
CA ALA A 501 50.01 -21.67 22.63
C ALA A 501 50.92 -22.90 22.39
N LEU A 502 50.34 -23.98 21.84
CA LEU A 502 50.98 -25.31 21.77
C LEU A 502 52.31 -25.27 21.03
N MET A 503 52.35 -24.64 19.84
CA MET A 503 53.56 -24.58 19.02
C MET A 503 54.70 -23.81 19.69
N LEU A 504 54.39 -22.73 20.42
CA LEU A 504 55.39 -21.95 21.16
C LEU A 504 55.99 -22.77 22.31
N ARG A 505 55.13 -23.41 23.11
CA ARG A 505 55.53 -24.22 24.27
C ARG A 505 56.30 -25.47 23.86
N GLU A 506 55.87 -26.15 22.79
CA GLU A 506 56.57 -27.31 22.24
C GLU A 506 57.96 -26.91 21.70
N TRP A 507 58.05 -25.79 21.01
CA TRP A 507 59.32 -25.30 20.50
C TRP A 507 60.30 -24.93 21.63
N LEU A 508 59.87 -24.14 22.63
CA LEU A 508 60.69 -23.80 23.80
C LEU A 508 61.19 -25.05 24.53
N ARG A 509 60.29 -26.02 24.79
CA ARG A 509 60.66 -27.31 25.42
C ARG A 509 61.69 -28.09 24.60
N ASN A 510 61.56 -28.09 23.27
CA ASN A 510 62.51 -28.78 22.39
C ASN A 510 63.89 -28.09 22.35
N VAL A 511 63.92 -26.77 22.49
CA VAL A 511 65.16 -25.98 22.59
C VAL A 511 65.84 -26.19 23.95
N GLU A 512 65.08 -26.17 25.05
CA GLU A 512 65.59 -26.42 26.41
C GLU A 512 66.09 -27.86 26.61
N THR A 513 65.45 -28.85 25.97
CA THR A 513 65.87 -30.26 26.01
C THR A 513 66.97 -30.60 25.00
N GLY A 514 67.49 -29.62 24.25
CA GLY A 514 68.60 -29.80 23.30
C GLY A 514 68.27 -30.60 22.04
N LYS A 515 66.99 -30.88 21.77
CA LYS A 515 66.56 -31.74 20.65
C LYS A 515 66.50 -31.03 19.30
N THR A 516 66.66 -29.71 19.26
CA THR A 516 66.47 -28.90 18.04
C THR A 516 67.72 -28.74 17.17
N ASN A 517 68.90 -29.29 17.52
CA ASN A 517 70.08 -29.09 16.67
C ASN A 517 71.17 -30.19 16.74
N PRO A 518 71.12 -31.24 15.91
CA PRO A 518 72.26 -32.16 15.74
C PRO A 518 73.48 -31.51 15.07
N MET A 519 73.33 -30.34 14.43
CA MET A 519 74.43 -29.63 13.73
C MET A 519 75.30 -28.77 14.66
N ARG A 520 74.79 -28.30 15.81
CA ARG A 520 75.60 -27.52 16.78
C ARG A 520 76.50 -28.41 17.64
N ALA A 521 76.05 -29.63 17.94
CA ALA A 521 76.86 -30.64 18.63
C ALA A 521 78.16 -30.95 17.85
N VAL A 522 78.12 -30.93 16.51
CA VAL A 522 79.30 -31.15 15.65
C VAL A 522 80.24 -29.94 15.68
N HIS A 523 79.72 -28.71 15.75
CA HIS A 523 80.58 -27.52 15.76
C HIS A 523 81.26 -27.28 17.13
N GLU A 524 80.57 -27.57 18.24
CA GLU A 524 81.18 -27.52 19.58
C GLU A 524 82.17 -28.67 19.82
N THR A 525 81.92 -29.87 19.26
CA THR A 525 82.95 -30.93 19.26
C THR A 525 84.14 -30.60 18.37
N PHE A 526 83.94 -29.94 17.22
CA PHE A 526 85.07 -29.50 16.38
C PHE A 526 85.90 -28.40 17.06
N SER A 527 85.31 -27.44 17.77
CA SER A 527 86.08 -26.43 18.52
C SER A 527 86.83 -27.02 19.71
N LEU A 528 86.26 -28.00 20.43
CA LEU A 528 86.95 -28.71 21.51
C LEU A 528 88.11 -29.60 20.99
N VAL A 529 88.00 -30.12 19.77
CA VAL A 529 89.07 -30.90 19.12
C VAL A 529 90.19 -29.99 18.61
N VAL A 530 89.89 -28.79 18.09
CA VAL A 530 90.92 -27.83 17.65
C VAL A 530 91.70 -27.24 18.83
N ASP A 531 91.03 -26.89 19.94
CA ASP A 531 91.71 -26.42 21.16
C ASP A 531 92.55 -27.51 21.85
N SER A 532 92.23 -28.79 21.63
CA SER A 532 93.01 -29.93 22.15
C SER A 532 94.23 -30.26 21.28
N VAL A 533 94.26 -29.83 20.01
CA VAL A 533 95.40 -30.04 19.09
C VAL A 533 96.44 -28.92 19.21
N GLU A 534 96.08 -27.72 19.66
CA GLU A 534 97.05 -26.63 19.94
C GLU A 534 97.69 -26.68 21.34
N LYS A 535 97.31 -27.64 22.20
CA LYS A 535 97.85 -27.82 23.57
C LYS A 535 98.35 -29.24 23.87
N ALA A 536 99.06 -29.86 22.94
CA ALA A 536 99.92 -30.99 23.24
C ALA A 536 101.37 -30.68 22.80
N PRO A 537 102.37 -30.92 23.65
CA PRO A 537 103.75 -30.45 23.46
C PRO A 537 104.51 -31.10 22.30
#